data_AF-A0A6N3J7N6-F1
#
_entry.id   AF-A0A6N3J7N6-F1
#
_cell.length_a   1.000
_cell.length_b   1.000
_cell.length_c   1.000
_cell.angle_alpha   90.00
_cell.angle_beta   90.00
_cell.angle_gamma   90.00
#
_symmetry.space_group_name_H-M   'P 1'
#
loop_
_entity.id
_entity.type
_entity.pdbx_description
1 polymer ?
#
loop_
_entity_poly.entity_id
_entity_poly.type
_entity_poly.pdbx_seq_one_letter_code
_entity_poly.pdbx_strand_id
1 'polypeptide(L)'
;MTLIEAINAFKQAKAEFEQKTALMVELRSTRLPELRQRLSSNNFSMQQAQRQMRNAVTDEDFDAAKQQYAQAEATYNDCAQLITNCESKLSFWGSTESSLFQRKVTEAQNKMWDLKRDEVLASFPEQLPDNIRLGIQKLASIHTLKGGNGISTYGNHINQIYSEIDRVELATTKEAMLTEMGI
;
A
#
# COMPACT_ATOMS: atom_id res chain seq x y z
N MET A 1 -0.45 -17.19 19.71
CA MET A 1 -0.93 -16.88 18.36
C MET A 1 -0.73 -18.12 17.51
N THR A 2 -1.77 -18.59 16.84
CA THR A 2 -1.71 -19.77 15.96
C THR A 2 -1.28 -19.39 14.55
N LEU A 3 -0.87 -20.36 13.74
CA LEU A 3 -0.57 -20.14 12.32
C LEU A 3 -1.77 -19.56 11.57
N ILE A 4 -2.98 -20.05 11.84
CA ILE A 4 -4.22 -19.56 11.22
C ILE A 4 -4.47 -18.08 11.58
N GLU A 5 -4.25 -17.70 12.86
CA GLU A 5 -4.37 -16.30 13.28
C GLU A 5 -3.34 -15.40 12.57
N ALA A 6 -2.12 -15.88 12.37
CA ALA A 6 -1.07 -15.12 11.66
C ALA A 6 -1.33 -14.99 10.16
N ILE A 7 -1.86 -16.03 9.51
CA ILE A 7 -2.33 -16.00 8.11
C ILE A 7 -3.42 -14.94 7.95
N ASN A 8 -4.41 -14.93 8.86
CA ASN A 8 -5.50 -13.95 8.81
C ASN A 8 -5.00 -12.53 9.05
N ALA A 9 -4.07 -12.34 10.00
CA ALA A 9 -3.46 -11.04 10.25
C ALA A 9 -2.67 -10.52 9.04
N PHE A 10 -1.94 -11.39 8.33
CA PHE A 10 -1.25 -11.03 7.09
C PHE A 10 -2.23 -10.66 5.97
N LYS A 11 -3.27 -11.47 5.74
CA LYS A 11 -4.31 -11.19 4.74
C LYS A 11 -4.98 -9.84 5.00
N GLN A 12 -5.34 -9.56 6.26
CA GLN A 12 -5.93 -8.28 6.64
C GLN A 12 -4.97 -7.11 6.39
N ALA A 13 -3.72 -7.20 6.86
CA ALA A 13 -2.74 -6.14 6.67
C ALA A 13 -2.48 -5.86 5.18
N LYS A 14 -2.40 -6.91 4.35
CA LYS A 14 -2.26 -6.81 2.90
C LYS A 14 -3.47 -6.13 2.26
N ALA A 15 -4.67 -6.58 2.60
CA ALA A 15 -5.91 -6.00 2.08
C ALA A 15 -6.07 -4.51 2.45
N GLU A 16 -5.76 -4.14 3.69
CA GLU A 16 -5.77 -2.73 4.13
C GLU A 16 -4.77 -1.88 3.34
N PHE A 17 -3.55 -2.38 3.11
CA PHE A 17 -2.54 -1.68 2.33
C PHE A 17 -2.94 -1.52 0.85
N GLU A 18 -3.49 -2.57 0.23
CA GLU A 18 -3.98 -2.54 -1.15
C GLU A 18 -5.16 -1.59 -1.32
N GLN A 19 -6.13 -1.62 -0.40
CA GLN A 19 -7.26 -0.70 -0.40
C GLN A 19 -6.81 0.76 -0.27
N LYS A 20 -5.88 1.03 0.65
CA LYS A 20 -5.32 2.38 0.82
C LYS A 20 -4.55 2.84 -0.42
N THR A 21 -3.76 1.96 -1.00
CA THR A 21 -3.01 2.25 -2.24
C THR A 21 -3.96 2.56 -3.39
N ALA A 22 -5.01 1.75 -3.58
CA ALA A 22 -6.02 1.98 -4.60
C ALA A 22 -6.71 3.35 -4.45
N LEU A 23 -7.06 3.73 -3.21
CA LEU A 23 -7.65 5.04 -2.93
C LEU A 23 -6.68 6.19 -3.27
N MET A 24 -5.38 6.05 -3.00
CA MET A 24 -4.39 7.08 -3.35
C MET A 24 -4.16 7.16 -4.85
N VAL A 25 -4.22 6.04 -5.56
CA VAL A 25 -4.19 6.01 -7.03
C VAL A 25 -5.40 6.74 -7.60
N GLU A 26 -6.62 6.39 -7.17
CA GLU A 26 -7.86 7.05 -7.60
C GLU A 26 -7.83 8.57 -7.35
N LEU A 27 -7.37 8.97 -6.16
CA LEU A 27 -7.27 10.37 -5.78
C LEU A 27 -6.29 11.13 -6.69
N ARG A 28 -5.17 10.51 -7.06
CA ARG A 28 -4.16 11.08 -7.96
C ARG A 28 -4.60 11.08 -9.43
N SER A 29 -5.18 10.00 -9.93
CA SER A 29 -5.46 9.80 -11.35
C SER A 29 -6.81 10.38 -11.79
N THR A 30 -7.75 10.52 -10.88
CA THR A 30 -9.14 10.86 -11.21
C THR A 30 -9.57 12.12 -10.48
N ARG A 31 -9.56 12.09 -9.13
CA ARG A 31 -10.15 13.15 -8.32
C ARG A 31 -9.42 14.50 -8.45
N LEU A 32 -8.10 14.50 -8.38
CA LEU A 32 -7.31 15.74 -8.51
C LEU A 32 -7.45 16.38 -9.90
N PRO A 33 -7.32 15.64 -11.01
CA PRO A 33 -7.59 16.18 -12.35
C PRO A 33 -8.98 16.79 -12.48
N GLU A 34 -10.03 16.11 -12.02
CA GLU A 34 -11.41 16.61 -12.05
C GLU A 34 -11.57 17.91 -11.25
N LEU A 35 -11.00 17.98 -10.03
CA LEU A 35 -11.04 19.19 -9.21
C LEU A 35 -10.30 20.35 -9.88
N ARG A 36 -9.14 20.11 -10.49
CA ARG A 36 -8.38 21.13 -11.22
C ARG A 36 -9.13 21.63 -12.45
N GLN A 37 -9.79 20.72 -13.18
CA GLN A 37 -10.66 21.09 -14.30
C GLN A 37 -11.82 21.97 -13.82
N ARG A 38 -12.51 21.55 -12.75
CA ARG A 38 -13.61 22.35 -12.15
C ARG A 38 -13.14 23.71 -11.68
N LEU A 39 -11.97 23.82 -11.04
CA LEU A 39 -11.39 25.09 -10.61
C LEU A 39 -11.16 26.02 -11.81
N SER A 40 -10.58 25.50 -12.89
CA SER A 40 -10.38 26.26 -14.14
C SER A 40 -11.70 26.74 -14.75
N SER A 41 -12.70 25.85 -14.84
CA SER A 41 -14.03 26.19 -15.36
C SER A 41 -14.71 27.28 -14.52
N ASN A 42 -14.63 27.20 -13.19
CA ASN A 42 -15.24 28.21 -12.32
C ASN A 42 -14.52 29.56 -12.41
N ASN A 43 -13.18 29.58 -12.55
CA ASN A 43 -12.45 30.81 -12.81
C ASN A 43 -12.92 31.47 -14.12
N PHE A 44 -13.15 30.67 -15.17
CA PHE A 44 -13.72 31.18 -16.41
C PHE A 44 -15.14 31.74 -16.21
N SER A 45 -16.01 31.02 -15.47
CA SER A 45 -17.36 31.50 -15.14
C SER A 45 -17.34 32.81 -14.35
N MET A 46 -16.40 32.98 -13.40
CA MET A 46 -16.20 34.24 -12.68
C MET A 46 -15.84 35.39 -13.64
N GLN A 47 -14.89 35.16 -14.56
CA GLN A 47 -14.51 36.17 -15.56
C GLN A 47 -15.67 36.51 -16.51
N GLN A 48 -16.49 35.53 -16.87
CA GLN A 48 -17.67 35.73 -17.70
C GLN A 48 -18.74 36.55 -16.97
N ALA A 49 -19.04 36.21 -15.71
CA ALA A 49 -19.99 36.94 -14.88
C ALA A 49 -19.53 38.39 -14.67
N GLN A 50 -18.24 38.64 -14.47
CA GLN A 50 -17.68 40.00 -14.40
C GLN A 50 -17.84 40.79 -15.71
N ARG A 51 -17.77 40.12 -16.87
CA ARG A 51 -18.05 40.78 -18.17
C ARG A 51 -19.54 41.10 -18.30
N GLN A 52 -20.42 40.21 -17.87
CA GLN A 52 -21.87 40.44 -17.88
C GLN A 52 -22.26 41.61 -16.97
N MET A 53 -21.70 41.70 -15.76
CA MET A 53 -21.92 42.87 -14.88
C MET A 53 -21.52 44.19 -15.55
N ARG A 54 -20.40 44.21 -16.28
CA ARG A 54 -19.93 45.42 -16.98
C ARG A 54 -20.80 45.83 -18.17
N ASN A 55 -21.47 44.86 -18.79
CA ASN A 55 -22.31 45.06 -19.96
C ASN A 55 -23.81 45.10 -19.61
N ALA A 56 -24.16 44.98 -18.34
CA ALA A 56 -25.54 44.98 -17.88
C ALA A 56 -26.20 46.33 -18.18
N VAL A 57 -27.41 46.27 -18.75
CA VAL A 57 -28.21 47.46 -19.08
C VAL A 57 -29.34 47.66 -18.08
N THR A 58 -29.75 46.59 -17.40
CA THR A 58 -30.78 46.60 -16.36
C THR A 58 -30.22 46.15 -15.01
N ASP A 59 -30.87 46.57 -13.92
CA ASP A 59 -30.53 46.12 -12.57
C ASP A 59 -30.74 44.60 -12.41
N GLU A 60 -31.75 44.04 -13.09
CA GLU A 60 -32.02 42.59 -13.10
C GLU A 60 -30.87 41.80 -13.73
N ASP A 61 -30.33 42.26 -14.87
CA ASP A 61 -29.17 41.64 -15.52
C ASP A 61 -27.92 41.72 -14.65
N PHE A 62 -27.72 42.85 -13.97
CA PHE A 62 -26.60 43.05 -13.07
C PHE A 62 -26.68 42.11 -11.86
N ASP A 63 -27.85 42.02 -11.22
CA ASP A 63 -28.08 41.16 -10.06
C ASP A 63 -27.94 39.67 -10.41
N ALA A 64 -28.44 39.26 -11.58
CA ALA A 64 -28.26 37.89 -12.08
C ALA A 64 -26.77 37.56 -12.29
N ALA A 65 -26.01 38.45 -12.93
CA ALA A 65 -24.57 38.26 -13.12
C ALA A 65 -23.81 38.25 -11.78
N LYS A 66 -24.21 39.08 -10.82
CA LYS A 66 -23.66 39.12 -9.45
C LYS A 66 -23.88 37.80 -8.71
N GLN A 67 -25.06 37.21 -8.81
CA GLN A 67 -25.33 35.89 -8.23
C GLN A 67 -24.48 34.80 -8.88
N GLN A 68 -24.35 34.79 -10.21
CA GLN A 68 -23.51 33.84 -10.93
C GLN A 68 -22.04 33.94 -10.52
N TYR A 69 -21.53 35.16 -10.34
CA TYR A 69 -20.17 35.37 -9.85
C TYR A 69 -19.98 34.81 -8.44
N ALA A 70 -20.87 35.13 -7.50
CA ALA A 70 -20.79 34.65 -6.13
C ALA A 70 -20.82 33.12 -6.05
N GLN A 71 -21.65 32.48 -6.88
CA GLN A 71 -21.78 31.03 -6.93
C GLN A 71 -20.53 30.35 -7.52
N ALA A 72 -19.97 30.94 -8.59
CA ALA A 72 -18.72 30.48 -9.20
C ALA A 72 -17.51 30.68 -8.25
N GLU A 73 -17.46 31.81 -7.52
CA GLU A 73 -16.43 32.11 -6.54
C GLU A 73 -16.46 31.12 -5.36
N ALA A 74 -17.64 30.85 -4.80
CA ALA A 74 -17.79 29.84 -3.75
C ALA A 74 -17.28 28.47 -4.22
N THR A 75 -17.70 28.04 -5.42
CA THR A 75 -17.28 26.76 -5.99
C THR A 75 -15.78 26.72 -6.30
N TYR A 76 -15.19 27.84 -6.74
CA TYR A 76 -13.74 27.97 -6.97
C TYR A 76 -12.96 27.76 -5.67
N ASN A 77 -13.36 28.46 -4.60
CA ASN A 77 -12.72 28.36 -3.29
C ASN A 77 -12.82 26.95 -2.70
N ASP A 78 -13.99 26.31 -2.81
CA ASP A 78 -14.19 24.93 -2.39
C ASP A 78 -13.27 23.97 -3.16
N CYS A 79 -13.17 24.11 -4.48
CA CYS A 79 -12.28 23.28 -5.29
C CYS A 79 -10.81 23.50 -4.92
N ALA A 80 -10.38 24.74 -4.68
CA ALA A 80 -9.02 25.07 -4.29
C ALA A 80 -8.64 24.43 -2.94
N GLN A 81 -9.55 24.49 -1.97
CA GLN A 81 -9.36 23.84 -0.67
C GLN A 81 -9.29 22.32 -0.81
N LEU A 82 -10.19 21.72 -1.61
CA LEU A 82 -10.19 20.28 -1.84
C LEU A 82 -8.91 19.80 -2.53
N ILE A 83 -8.38 20.55 -3.49
CA ILE A 83 -7.09 20.24 -4.13
C ILE A 83 -5.98 20.22 -3.09
N THR A 84 -5.89 21.27 -2.26
CA THR A 84 -4.89 21.37 -1.19
C THR A 84 -4.98 20.19 -0.22
N ASN A 85 -6.19 19.80 0.18
CA ASN A 85 -6.42 18.66 1.06
C ASN A 85 -5.99 17.33 0.40
N CYS A 86 -6.33 17.14 -0.87
CA CYS A 86 -5.95 15.97 -1.66
C CYS A 86 -4.42 15.86 -1.82
N GLU A 87 -3.75 16.95 -2.17
CA GLU A 87 -2.30 17.00 -2.30
C GLU A 87 -1.59 16.75 -0.97
N SER A 88 -2.09 17.34 0.12
CA SER A 88 -1.58 17.09 1.47
C SER A 88 -1.71 15.62 1.86
N LYS A 89 -2.84 14.98 1.53
CA LYS A 89 -3.07 13.55 1.79
C LYS A 89 -2.13 12.66 0.97
N LEU A 90 -1.91 12.97 -0.31
CA LEU A 90 -0.94 12.22 -1.13
C LEU A 90 0.50 12.39 -0.64
N SER A 91 0.86 13.60 -0.21
CA SER A 91 2.17 13.89 0.34
C SER A 91 2.41 13.12 1.65
N PHE A 92 1.42 13.12 2.55
CA PHE A 92 1.47 12.34 3.79
C PHE A 92 1.57 10.83 3.53
N TRP A 93 0.81 10.33 2.55
CA TRP A 93 0.89 8.94 2.12
C TRP A 93 2.29 8.57 1.61
N GLY A 94 2.82 9.36 0.69
CA GLY A 94 4.12 9.10 0.06
C GLY A 94 5.32 9.24 1.00
N SER A 95 5.23 10.12 2.01
CA SER A 95 6.33 10.36 2.96
C SER A 95 6.30 9.45 4.19
N THR A 96 5.11 9.10 4.69
CA THR A 96 4.97 8.49 6.02
C THR A 96 4.08 7.25 6.00
N GLU A 97 2.81 7.41 5.61
CA GLU A 97 1.79 6.39 5.83
C GLU A 97 2.07 5.08 5.05
N SER A 98 2.53 5.19 3.79
CA SER A 98 2.86 4.02 2.95
C SER A 98 3.90 3.10 3.61
N SER A 99 4.98 3.69 4.14
CA SER A 99 6.04 2.95 4.83
C SER A 99 5.53 2.24 6.09
N LEU A 100 4.60 2.85 6.81
CA LEU A 100 4.01 2.27 8.02
C LEU A 100 3.13 1.06 7.70
N PHE A 101 2.30 1.17 6.66
CA PHE A 101 1.51 0.03 6.18
C PHE A 101 2.41 -1.09 5.63
N GLN A 102 3.43 -0.75 4.85
CA GLN A 102 4.38 -1.72 4.34
C GLN A 102 5.09 -2.46 5.49
N ARG A 103 5.51 -1.73 6.53
CA ARG A 103 6.10 -2.34 7.72
C ARG A 103 5.13 -3.29 8.42
N LYS A 104 3.85 -2.92 8.59
CA LYS A 104 2.83 -3.81 9.16
C LYS A 104 2.65 -5.09 8.34
N VAL A 105 2.61 -4.98 7.02
CA VAL A 105 2.51 -6.14 6.12
C VAL A 105 3.73 -7.04 6.28
N THR A 106 4.94 -6.48 6.28
CA THR A 106 6.18 -7.24 6.48
C THR A 106 6.24 -7.90 7.85
N GLU A 107 5.85 -7.22 8.92
CA GLU A 107 5.80 -7.77 10.28
C GLU A 107 4.82 -8.96 10.37
N ALA A 108 3.61 -8.81 9.79
CA ALA A 108 2.63 -9.89 9.75
C ALA A 108 3.10 -11.08 8.90
N GLN A 109 3.75 -10.82 7.77
CA GLN A 109 4.33 -11.84 6.90
C GLN A 109 5.43 -12.63 7.61
N ASN A 110 6.35 -11.94 8.28
CA ASN A 110 7.44 -12.59 9.02
C ASN A 110 6.88 -13.51 10.10
N LYS A 111 5.89 -13.02 10.86
CA LYS A 111 5.25 -13.81 11.92
C LYS A 111 4.53 -15.06 11.40
N MET A 112 3.86 -14.94 10.26
CA MET A 112 3.24 -16.07 9.57
C MET A 112 4.29 -17.11 9.17
N TRP A 113 5.40 -16.68 8.56
CA TRP A 113 6.47 -17.60 8.15
C TRP A 113 7.21 -18.22 9.33
N ASP A 114 7.40 -17.49 10.43
CA ASP A 114 7.97 -18.07 11.66
C ASP A 114 7.11 -19.21 12.19
N LEU A 115 5.79 -19.02 12.24
CA LEU A 115 4.87 -20.06 12.69
C LEU A 115 4.76 -21.22 11.69
N LYS A 116 4.78 -20.95 10.38
CA LYS A 116 4.77 -22.00 9.35
C LYS A 116 6.06 -22.82 9.42
N ARG A 117 7.19 -22.16 9.63
CA ARG A 117 8.47 -22.83 9.88
C ARG A 117 8.34 -23.75 11.09
N ASP A 118 7.85 -23.26 12.23
CA ASP A 118 7.75 -24.05 13.45
C ASP A 118 6.81 -25.26 13.27
N GLU A 119 5.72 -25.12 12.50
CA GLU A 119 4.84 -26.24 12.10
C GLU A 119 5.58 -27.29 11.24
N VAL A 120 6.32 -26.84 10.21
CA VAL A 120 7.12 -27.73 9.36
C VAL A 120 8.21 -28.42 10.17
N LEU A 121 8.86 -27.70 11.09
CA LEU A 121 9.87 -28.26 11.98
C LEU A 121 9.31 -29.37 12.87
N ALA A 122 8.09 -29.19 13.39
CA ALA A 122 7.39 -30.18 14.19
C ALA A 122 6.93 -31.40 13.38
N SER A 123 6.74 -31.25 12.06
CA SER A 123 6.35 -32.34 11.17
C SER A 123 7.48 -33.32 10.83
N PHE A 124 8.74 -32.96 11.12
CA PHE A 124 9.85 -33.88 10.92
C PHE A 124 9.79 -35.02 11.93
N PRO A 125 10.07 -36.27 11.51
CA PRO A 125 10.12 -37.40 12.42
C PRO A 125 11.18 -37.21 13.51
N GLU A 126 10.90 -37.63 14.75
CA GLU A 126 11.83 -37.55 15.89
C GLU A 126 13.20 -38.19 15.63
N GLN A 127 13.27 -39.10 14.65
CA GLN A 127 14.47 -39.82 14.23
C GLN A 127 15.15 -39.20 13.00
N LEU A 128 15.08 -37.89 12.82
CA LEU A 128 16.09 -37.23 11.98
C LEU A 128 17.47 -37.45 12.63
N PRO A 129 18.48 -37.89 11.86
CA PRO A 129 19.87 -37.90 12.31
C PRO A 129 20.23 -36.56 12.98
N ASP A 130 20.90 -36.60 14.14
CA ASP A 130 21.16 -35.43 14.98
C ASP A 130 21.80 -34.26 14.22
N ASN A 131 22.65 -34.57 13.24
CA ASN A 131 23.29 -33.61 12.35
C ASN A 131 22.31 -32.86 11.44
N ILE A 132 21.27 -33.53 10.94
CA ILE A 132 20.23 -32.93 10.10
C ILE A 132 19.30 -32.07 10.96
N ARG A 133 18.87 -32.59 12.11
CA ARG A 133 18.04 -31.84 13.08
C ARG A 133 18.75 -30.56 13.57
N LEU A 134 20.02 -30.66 13.93
CA LEU A 134 20.83 -29.51 14.36
C LEU A 134 21.07 -28.52 13.21
N GLY A 135 21.26 -29.01 11.98
CA GLY A 135 21.39 -28.16 10.79
C GLY A 135 20.13 -27.36 10.51
N ILE A 136 18.96 -28.01 10.53
CA ILE A 136 17.66 -27.38 10.34
C ILE A 136 17.34 -26.36 11.45
N GLN A 137 17.59 -26.71 12.73
CA GLN A 137 17.36 -25.79 13.86
C GLN A 137 18.28 -24.56 13.82
N LYS A 138 19.55 -24.72 13.41
CA LYS A 138 20.47 -23.59 13.21
C LYS A 138 19.99 -22.66 12.09
N LEU A 139 19.50 -23.20 10.97
CA LEU A 139 18.94 -22.43 9.88
C LEU A 139 17.68 -21.65 10.31
N ALA A 140 16.80 -22.30 11.08
CA ALA A 140 15.60 -21.70 11.62
C ALA A 140 15.87 -20.54 12.61
N SER A 141 16.83 -20.74 13.53
CA SER A 141 17.20 -19.77 14.58
C SER A 141 17.92 -18.53 14.04
N ILE A 142 18.60 -18.65 12.89
CA ILE A 142 19.35 -17.56 12.27
C ILE A 142 18.45 -16.71 11.36
N HIS A 143 17.42 -17.32 10.75
CA HIS A 143 16.40 -16.59 10.00
C HIS A 143 15.56 -15.65 10.89
N THR A 144 15.30 -16.06 12.14
CA THR A 144 14.64 -15.24 13.17
C THR A 144 15.50 -14.08 13.68
N LEU A 145 16.83 -14.19 13.60
CA LEU A 145 17.76 -13.18 14.12
C LEU A 145 18.10 -12.05 13.13
N LYS A 146 17.78 -12.17 11.84
CA LYS A 146 18.11 -11.14 10.83
C LYS A 146 16.89 -10.74 10.00
N GLY A 147 16.06 -9.88 10.59
CA GLY A 147 14.89 -9.25 9.99
C GLY A 147 15.18 -8.32 8.81
N GLY A 148 15.61 -8.86 7.66
CA GLY A 148 15.41 -8.16 6.39
C GLY A 148 16.43 -8.37 5.29
N ASN A 149 17.61 -8.97 5.52
CA ASN A 149 18.62 -9.15 4.45
C ASN A 149 19.60 -10.32 4.70
N GLY A 150 19.23 -11.30 5.54
CA GLY A 150 20.12 -12.38 5.99
C GLY A 150 20.38 -13.52 5.00
N ILE A 151 19.78 -13.51 3.80
CA ILE A 151 19.93 -14.60 2.81
C ILE A 151 21.37 -14.63 2.22
N SER A 152 22.11 -13.52 2.31
CA SER A 152 23.39 -13.35 1.61
C SER A 152 24.58 -14.11 2.21
N THR A 153 24.62 -14.39 3.53
CA THR A 153 25.87 -14.87 4.15
C THR A 153 26.02 -16.40 4.12
N TYR A 154 24.91 -17.14 4.09
CA TYR A 154 24.93 -18.61 4.05
C TYR A 154 24.28 -19.23 2.81
N GLY A 155 23.75 -18.44 1.86
CA GLY A 155 23.58 -18.93 0.49
C GLY A 155 24.87 -19.61 0.00
N ASN A 156 26.04 -19.07 0.37
CA ASN A 156 27.33 -19.66 0.01
C ASN A 156 27.66 -20.99 0.72
N HIS A 157 27.42 -21.18 2.04
CA HIS A 157 27.71 -22.49 2.65
C HIS A 157 26.64 -23.54 2.40
N ILE A 158 25.37 -23.15 2.28
CA ILE A 158 24.33 -24.09 1.90
C ILE A 158 24.58 -24.55 0.47
N ASN A 159 24.87 -23.64 -0.48
CA ASN A 159 25.27 -24.00 -1.86
C ASN A 159 26.57 -24.84 -1.93
N GLN A 160 27.47 -24.69 -0.94
CA GLN A 160 28.69 -25.51 -0.84
C GLN A 160 28.43 -26.93 -0.31
N ILE A 161 27.39 -27.13 0.51
CA ILE A 161 27.10 -28.43 1.15
C ILE A 161 25.99 -29.19 0.42
N TYR A 162 24.99 -28.46 -0.08
CA TYR A 162 23.87 -28.93 -0.86
C TYR A 162 23.90 -28.14 -2.16
N SER A 163 24.17 -28.80 -3.29
CA SER A 163 24.25 -28.19 -4.62
C SER A 163 23.11 -27.19 -4.85
N GLU A 164 23.43 -26.08 -5.53
CA GLU A 164 22.54 -24.93 -5.84
C GLU A 164 21.08 -25.20 -5.52
N ILE A 165 20.58 -24.63 -4.43
CA ILE A 165 19.13 -24.57 -4.23
C ILE A 165 18.57 -23.85 -5.46
N ASP A 166 17.85 -24.59 -6.31
CA ASP A 166 17.27 -24.05 -7.51
C ASP A 166 16.27 -22.97 -7.09
N ARG A 167 16.52 -21.73 -7.52
CA ARG A 167 15.66 -20.59 -7.20
C ARG A 167 14.27 -20.76 -7.80
N VAL A 168 14.15 -21.48 -8.91
CA VAL A 168 12.88 -21.81 -9.55
C VAL A 168 12.11 -22.81 -8.69
N GLU A 169 12.78 -23.86 -8.20
CA GLU A 169 12.19 -24.83 -7.29
C GLU A 169 11.75 -24.16 -5.97
N LEU A 170 12.58 -23.31 -5.38
CA LEU A 170 12.25 -22.58 -4.15
C LEU A 170 11.06 -21.62 -4.34
N ALA A 171 10.97 -20.95 -5.49
CA ALA A 171 9.82 -20.12 -5.83
C ALA A 171 8.54 -20.96 -5.97
N THR A 172 8.65 -22.14 -6.60
CA THR A 172 7.53 -23.08 -6.78
C THR A 172 7.05 -23.64 -5.44
N THR A 173 7.98 -24.05 -4.56
CA THR A 173 7.65 -24.52 -3.21
C THR A 173 6.98 -23.43 -2.38
N LYS A 174 7.48 -22.20 -2.47
CA LYS A 174 6.86 -21.05 -1.79
C LYS A 174 5.42 -20.83 -2.26
N GLU A 175 5.18 -20.90 -3.57
CA GLU A 175 3.84 -20.74 -4.16
C GLU A 175 2.88 -21.85 -3.73
N ALA A 176 3.36 -23.10 -3.69
CA ALA A 176 2.58 -24.23 -3.18
C ALA A 176 2.19 -24.02 -1.70
N MET A 177 3.13 -23.59 -0.85
CA MET A 177 2.85 -23.31 0.56
C MET A 177 1.86 -22.14 0.75
N LEU A 178 1.97 -21.08 -0.06
CA LEU A 178 1.00 -19.98 -0.03
C LEU A 178 -0.40 -20.47 -0.40
N THR A 179 -0.49 -21.32 -1.44
CA THR A 179 -1.74 -21.95 -1.88
C THR A 179 -2.36 -22.81 -0.77
N GLU A 180 -1.57 -23.63 -0.08
CA GLU A 180 -2.02 -24.43 1.06
C GLU A 180 -2.55 -23.56 2.22
N MET A 181 -1.93 -22.39 2.44
CA MET A 181 -2.37 -21.39 3.42
C MET A 181 -3.56 -20.54 2.93
N GLY A 182 -4.00 -20.75 1.69
CA GLY A 182 -5.10 -20.02 1.04
C GLY A 182 -4.80 -18.53 0.82
N ILE A 183 -3.53 -18.17 0.61
CA ILE A 183 -3.04 -16.81 0.32
C ILE A 183 -2.77 -16.69 -1.17
#